data_AF-A0A4T0X1Q2-F1
#
_entry.id   AF-A0A4T0X1Q2-F1
#
_cell.length_a   1.000
_cell.length_b   1.000
_cell.length_c   1.000
_cell.angle_alpha   90.00
_cell.angle_beta   90.00
_cell.angle_gamma   90.00
#
_symmetry.space_group_name_H-M   'P 1'
#
loop_
_entity.id
_entity.type
_entity.pdbx_description
1 polymer ?
#
loop_
_entity_poly.entity_id
_entity_poly.type
_entity_poly.pdbx_seq_one_letter_code
_entity_poly.pdbx_strand_id
1 'polypeptide(L)'
;METDNDQRFNALAGKVSAFRAIASDVNNYAARDNNQLDSLQNRFDALSEGLRSTSSKLTHVIKSNPKISKLVAVGFLIFLIIYYSIRLL
;
A
#
# COMPACT_ATOMS: atom_id res chain seq x y z
N MET A 1 -24.54 50.28 22.06
CA MET A 1 -24.06 50.19 20.66
C MET A 1 -22.61 49.73 20.56
N GLU A 2 -21.78 49.84 21.60
CA GLU A 2 -20.41 49.27 21.59
C GLU A 2 -20.38 47.78 21.94
N THR A 3 -21.24 47.32 22.84
CA THR A 3 -21.31 45.91 23.29
C THR A 3 -21.62 44.92 22.17
N ASP A 4 -22.44 45.30 21.18
CA ASP A 4 -22.72 44.47 20.00
C ASP A 4 -21.54 44.42 19.02
N ASN A 5 -20.75 45.50 18.95
CA ASN A 5 -19.58 45.59 18.08
C ASN A 5 -18.43 44.75 18.65
N ASP A 6 -18.21 44.80 19.95
CA ASP A 6 -17.23 43.96 20.65
C ASP A 6 -17.57 42.47 20.55
N GLN A 7 -18.85 42.11 20.61
CA GLN A 7 -19.30 40.73 20.39
C GLN A 7 -19.00 40.24 18.97
N ARG A 8 -19.23 41.08 17.95
CA ARG A 8 -18.90 40.75 16.56
C ARG A 8 -17.39 40.67 16.32
N PHE A 9 -16.62 41.54 16.96
CA PHE A 9 -15.16 41.55 16.87
C PHE A 9 -14.55 40.31 17.53
N ASN A 10 -15.06 39.93 18.70
CA ASN A 10 -14.63 38.73 19.42
C ASN A 10 -15.04 37.44 18.68
N ALA A 11 -16.20 37.43 18.02
CA ALA A 11 -16.62 36.34 17.14
C ALA A 11 -15.73 36.22 15.88
N LEU A 12 -15.27 37.33 15.30
CA LEU A 12 -14.31 37.31 14.19
C LEU A 12 -12.92 36.83 14.65
N ALA A 13 -12.43 37.33 15.78
CA ALA A 13 -11.15 36.91 16.35
C ALA A 13 -11.13 35.42 16.71
N GLY A 14 -12.22 34.91 17.29
CA GLY A 14 -12.40 33.48 17.57
C GLY A 14 -12.39 32.63 16.29
N LYS A 15 -13.05 33.09 15.22
CA LYS A 15 -13.04 32.40 13.92
C LYS A 15 -11.67 32.43 13.24
N VAL A 16 -10.94 33.54 13.30
CA VAL A 16 -9.57 33.66 12.72
C VAL A 16 -8.58 32.79 13.49
N SER A 17 -8.68 32.74 14.81
CA SER A 17 -7.86 31.85 15.64
C SER A 17 -8.15 30.38 15.37
N ALA A 18 -9.43 30.01 15.24
CA ALA A 18 -9.83 28.66 14.84
C ALA A 18 -9.35 28.31 13.42
N PHE A 19 -9.40 29.25 12.48
CA PHE A 19 -8.90 29.05 11.12
C PHE A 19 -7.38 28.87 11.10
N ARG A 20 -6.65 29.62 11.93
CA ARG A 20 -5.20 29.48 12.12
C ARG A 20 -4.84 28.15 12.79
N ALA A 21 -5.64 27.70 13.76
CA ALA A 21 -5.46 26.40 14.39
C ALA A 21 -5.69 25.26 13.38
N ILE A 22 -6.77 25.31 12.60
CA ILE A 22 -7.07 24.35 11.54
C ILE A 22 -5.98 24.37 10.45
N ALA A 23 -5.52 25.54 10.02
CA ALA A 23 -4.45 25.66 9.03
C ALA A 23 -3.11 25.11 9.55
N SER A 24 -2.81 25.31 10.84
CA SER A 24 -1.64 24.72 11.49
C SER A 24 -1.77 23.21 11.63
N ASP A 25 -2.98 22.70 11.89
CA ASP A 25 -3.25 21.27 11.99
C ASP A 25 -3.09 20.60 10.62
N VAL A 26 -3.69 21.16 9.56
CA VAL A 26 -3.59 20.67 8.18
C VAL A 26 -2.13 20.58 7.70
N ASN A 27 -1.28 21.57 8.05
CA ASN A 27 0.14 21.53 7.71
C ASN A 27 0.89 20.40 8.44
N ASN A 28 0.56 20.16 9.72
CA ASN A 28 1.09 19.01 10.47
C ASN A 28 0.61 17.65 9.93
N TYR A 29 -0.63 17.56 9.45
CA TYR A 29 -1.16 16.35 8.81
C TYR A 29 -0.45 16.07 7.47
N ALA A 30 -0.26 17.06 6.61
CA ALA A 30 0.45 16.89 5.33
C ALA A 30 1.92 16.48 5.53
N ALA A 31 2.60 17.03 6.55
CA ALA A 31 3.98 16.63 6.88
C ALA A 31 4.07 15.20 7.46
N ARG A 32 3.07 14.77 8.26
CA ARG A 32 2.97 13.38 8.73
C ARG A 32 2.65 12.40 7.59
N ASP A 33 1.78 12.79 6.66
CA ASP A 33 1.40 11.97 5.52
C ASP A 33 2.59 11.76 4.56
N ASN A 34 3.42 12.77 4.34
CA ASN A 34 4.65 12.62 3.53
C ASN A 34 5.62 11.58 4.12
N ASN A 35 5.82 11.58 5.44
CA ASN A 35 6.67 10.57 6.08
C ASN A 35 6.07 9.15 6.00
N GLN A 36 4.73 9.03 6.01
CA GLN A 36 4.07 7.75 5.80
C GLN A 36 4.18 7.28 4.35
N LEU A 37 4.02 8.17 3.38
CA LEU A 37 4.23 7.90 1.95
C LEU A 37 5.65 7.42 1.65
N ASP A 38 6.68 8.08 2.17
CA ASP A 38 8.07 7.63 2.04
C ASP A 38 8.28 6.24 2.64
N SER A 39 7.66 5.97 3.80
CA SER A 39 7.75 4.66 4.44
C SER A 39 7.06 3.55 3.62
N LEU A 40 5.97 3.88 2.92
CA LEU A 40 5.25 2.98 2.03
C LEU A 40 6.05 2.74 0.74
N GLN A 41 6.66 3.78 0.19
CA GLN A 41 7.48 3.69 -1.01
C GLN A 41 8.70 2.80 -0.77
N ASN A 42 9.43 3.00 0.33
CA ASN A 42 10.54 2.14 0.74
C ASN A 42 10.12 0.66 0.93
N ARG A 43 8.93 0.43 1.49
CA ARG A 43 8.38 -0.93 1.63
C ARG A 43 8.01 -1.53 0.28
N PHE A 44 7.44 -0.75 -0.62
CA PHE A 44 7.06 -1.19 -1.95
C PHE A 44 8.28 -1.54 -2.80
N ASP A 45 9.33 -0.72 -2.71
CA ASP A 45 10.62 -0.97 -3.38
C ASP A 45 11.27 -2.25 -2.84
N ALA A 46 11.32 -2.42 -1.51
CA ALA A 46 11.83 -3.64 -0.90
C ALA A 46 11.02 -4.89 -1.29
N LEU A 47 9.70 -4.76 -1.38
CA LEU A 47 8.81 -5.85 -1.78
C LEU A 47 8.97 -6.18 -3.27
N SER A 48 9.09 -5.17 -4.13
CA SER A 48 9.38 -5.29 -5.56
C SER A 48 10.73 -5.96 -5.82
N GLU A 49 11.77 -5.55 -5.10
CA GLU A 49 13.11 -6.12 -5.19
C GLU A 49 13.14 -7.56 -4.66
N GLY A 50 12.44 -7.84 -3.56
CA GLY A 50 12.20 -9.18 -3.05
C GLY A 50 11.46 -10.06 -4.06
N LEU A 51 10.43 -9.53 -4.73
CA LEU A 51 9.67 -10.23 -5.77
C LEU A 51 10.56 -10.53 -6.99
N ARG A 52 11.36 -9.57 -7.45
CA ARG A 52 12.33 -9.75 -8.55
C ARG A 52 13.37 -10.81 -8.20
N SER A 53 13.94 -10.75 -7.00
CA SER A 53 14.92 -11.72 -6.53
C SER A 53 14.33 -13.13 -6.44
N THR A 54 13.12 -13.26 -5.88
CA THR A 54 12.41 -14.54 -5.77
C THR A 54 12.03 -15.08 -7.15
N SER A 55 11.53 -14.23 -8.04
CA SER A 55 11.19 -14.60 -9.43
C SER A 55 12.41 -15.05 -10.21
N SER A 56 13.55 -14.36 -10.03
CA SER A 56 14.83 -14.72 -10.63
C SER A 56 15.36 -16.06 -10.09
N LYS A 57 15.31 -16.27 -8.78
CA LYS A 57 15.66 -17.55 -8.14
C LYS A 57 14.76 -18.68 -8.61
N LEU A 58 13.44 -18.47 -8.69
CA LEU A 58 12.49 -19.46 -9.19
C LEU A 58 12.77 -19.80 -10.67
N THR A 59 13.02 -18.78 -11.50
CA THR A 59 13.42 -18.96 -12.90
C THR A 59 14.73 -19.74 -13.01
N HIS A 60 15.69 -19.47 -12.13
CA HIS A 60 16.96 -20.17 -12.08
C HIS A 60 16.77 -21.64 -11.65
N VAL A 61 15.92 -21.93 -10.66
CA VAL A 61 15.59 -23.30 -10.24
C VAL A 61 14.93 -24.08 -11.39
N ILE A 62 13.99 -23.45 -12.10
CA ILE A 62 13.32 -24.04 -13.26
C ILE A 62 14.34 -24.35 -14.39
N LYS A 63 15.27 -23.43 -14.64
CA LYS A 63 16.29 -23.57 -15.71
C LYS A 63 17.46 -24.49 -15.34
N SER A 64 17.84 -24.53 -14.06
CA SER A 64 19.00 -25.28 -13.56
C SER A 64 18.77 -26.79 -13.63
N ASN A 65 17.53 -27.25 -13.39
CA ASN A 65 17.18 -28.67 -13.43
C ASN A 65 15.90 -28.92 -14.24
N PRO A 66 15.98 -28.82 -15.58
CA PRO A 66 14.80 -28.92 -16.44
C PRO A 66 14.11 -30.29 -16.32
N LYS A 67 14.84 -31.36 -15.99
CA LYS A 67 14.27 -32.70 -15.77
C LYS A 67 13.35 -32.76 -14.54
N ILE A 68 13.78 -32.17 -13.42
CA ILE A 68 13.01 -32.19 -12.16
C ILE A 68 11.83 -31.23 -12.26
N SER A 69 12.05 -30.03 -12.80
CA SER A 69 10.97 -29.05 -13.00
C SER A 69 9.87 -29.59 -13.92
N LYS A 70 10.24 -30.27 -15.02
CA LYS A 70 9.28 -30.91 -15.93
C LYS A 70 8.53 -32.06 -15.26
N LEU A 71 9.17 -32.83 -14.39
CA LEU A 71 8.53 -33.92 -13.65
C LEU A 71 7.45 -33.39 -12.68
N VAL A 72 7.78 -32.34 -11.91
CA VAL A 72 6.83 -31.69 -11.00
C VAL A 72 5.67 -31.05 -11.77
N ALA A 73 5.97 -30.36 -12.88
CA ALA A 73 4.96 -29.74 -13.73
C ALA A 73 3.97 -30.77 -14.30
N VAL A 74 4.46 -31.91 -14.79
CA VAL A 74 3.61 -32.99 -15.31
C VAL A 74 2.75 -33.61 -14.21
N GLY A 75 3.31 -33.86 -13.02
CA GLY A 75 2.55 -34.37 -11.87
C GLY A 75 1.42 -33.44 -11.46
N PHE A 76 1.67 -32.13 -11.41
CA PHE A 76 0.65 -31.12 -11.13
C PHE A 76 -0.45 -31.07 -12.21
N LEU A 77 -0.07 -31.21 -13.48
CA LEU A 77 -0.99 -31.21 -14.60
C LEU A 77 -1.95 -32.40 -14.54
N ILE A 78 -1.43 -33.60 -14.27
CA ILE A 78 -2.23 -34.82 -14.11
C ILE A 78 -3.19 -34.66 -12.93
N PHE A 79 -2.70 -34.14 -11.80
CA PHE A 79 -3.54 -33.88 -10.63
C PHE A 79 -4.68 -32.90 -10.93
N LEU A 80 -4.40 -31.82 -11.66
CA LEU A 80 -5.41 -30.85 -12.10
C LEU A 80 -6.46 -31.47 -13.01
N ILE A 81 -6.04 -32.29 -13.98
CA ILE A 81 -6.94 -32.99 -14.90
C ILE A 81 -7.87 -33.93 -14.12
N ILE A 82 -7.33 -34.71 -13.19
CA ILE A 82 -8.14 -35.61 -12.36
C ILE A 82 -9.12 -34.81 -11.49
N TYR A 83 -8.65 -33.75 -10.83
CA TYR A 83 -9.49 -32.89 -10.00
C TYR A 83 -10.64 -32.25 -10.81
N TYR A 84 -10.34 -31.72 -11.99
CA TYR A 84 -11.36 -31.14 -12.86
C TYR A 84 -12.32 -32.20 -13.37
N SER A 85 -11.85 -33.37 -13.80
CA SER A 85 -12.72 -34.46 -14.24
C SER A 85 -13.65 -34.96 -13.13
N ILE A 86 -13.19 -35.00 -11.87
CA ILE A 86 -14.02 -35.37 -10.71
C ILE A 86 -14.99 -34.25 -10.34
N ARG A 87 -14.60 -32.98 -10.47
CA ARG A 87 -15.46 -31.84 -10.10
C ARG A 87 -16.47 -31.46 -11.20
N LEU A 88 -16.19 -31.82 -12.45
CA LEU A 88 -17.05 -31.59 -13.61
C LEU A 88 -18.07 -32.72 -13.81
N LEU A 89 -17.82 -33.90 -13.22
CA LEU A 89 -18.71 -35.07 -13.21
C LEU A 89 -19.64 -35.04 -12.00
#